data_AF-A0A0E9MF48-F1
#
_entry.id   AF-A0A0E9MF48-F1
#
_cell.length_a   1.000
_cell.length_b   1.000
_cell.length_c   1.000
_cell.angle_alpha   90.00
_cell.angle_beta   90.00
_cell.angle_gamma   90.00
#
_symmetry.space_group_name_H-M   'P 1'
#
loop_
_entity.id
_entity.type
_entity.pdbx_description
1 polymer ?
#
loop_
_entity_poly.entity_id
_entity_poly.type
_entity_poly.pdbx_seq_one_letter_code
_entity_poly.pdbx_strand_id
1 'polypeptide(L)'
;MAKKIIVERVQKLGSRPTLESRERQILDETITFSIPETHQKIIWAMSFRDDVPEPNGINVVVLDIVNNVPYIGGYPAGCIAYNKWKRPNPPQILFKYESGQWKRVTLAEFPPQISRANVIVGGPPAEGIEPFYTVEQVNEENHDINTPEYKTILREAMKTEWCPQYPSGPKAPLPITPISPPNNTGVKK
;
A
#
# COMPACT_ATOMS: atom_id res chain seq x y z
N MET A 1 -16.48 -13.88 -23.34
CA MET A 1 -17.21 -13.66 -22.06
C MET A 1 -16.20 -13.21 -21.03
N ALA A 2 -16.46 -12.11 -20.32
CA ALA A 2 -15.60 -11.69 -19.21
C ALA A 2 -15.75 -12.70 -18.06
N LYS A 3 -14.64 -13.15 -17.48
CA LYS A 3 -14.65 -14.10 -16.35
C LYS A 3 -14.58 -13.31 -15.04
N LYS A 4 -15.43 -13.67 -14.09
CA LYS A 4 -15.46 -13.04 -12.77
C LYS A 4 -14.36 -13.64 -11.90
N ILE A 5 -13.60 -12.79 -11.22
CA ILE A 5 -12.71 -13.19 -10.13
C ILE A 5 -13.33 -12.77 -8.80
N ILE A 6 -13.21 -13.62 -7.78
CA ILE A 6 -13.53 -13.29 -6.40
C ILE A 6 -12.20 -13.19 -5.67
N VAL A 7 -12.04 -12.10 -4.93
CA VAL A 7 -10.78 -11.72 -4.30
C VAL A 7 -11.05 -11.54 -2.82
N GLU A 8 -10.32 -12.29 -2.00
CA GLU A 8 -10.29 -12.10 -0.56
C GLU A 8 -9.14 -11.16 -0.22
N ARG A 9 -9.43 -10.06 0.48
CA ARG A 9 -8.45 -9.09 0.93
C ARG A 9 -8.49 -9.01 2.45
N VAL A 10 -7.35 -9.26 3.08
CA VAL A 10 -7.20 -9.25 4.53
C VAL A 10 -6.13 -8.24 4.89
N GLN A 11 -6.49 -7.23 5.69
CA GLN A 11 -5.58 -6.24 6.22
C GLN A 11 -5.45 -6.41 7.72
N LYS A 12 -4.21 -6.55 8.21
CA LYS A 12 -3.92 -6.53 9.64
C LYS A 12 -3.64 -5.09 10.05
N LEU A 13 -4.50 -4.54 10.89
CA LEU A 13 -4.39 -3.18 11.37
C LEU A 13 -3.54 -3.11 12.65
N GLY A 14 -2.76 -2.04 12.77
CA GLY A 14 -1.90 -1.75 13.91
C GLY A 14 -2.66 -1.27 15.13
N SER A 15 -1.92 -0.70 16.08
CA SER A 15 -2.45 -0.20 17.34
C SER A 15 -3.60 0.80 17.17
N ARG A 16 -4.29 1.11 18.27
CA ARG A 16 -5.46 2.00 18.26
C ARG A 16 -5.14 3.35 17.61
N PRO A 17 -6.15 4.00 17.00
CA PRO A 17 -6.02 5.36 16.51
C PRO A 17 -5.42 6.29 17.57
N THR A 18 -4.60 7.23 17.14
CA THR A 18 -3.99 8.23 18.03
C THR A 18 -4.88 9.49 18.09
N LEU A 19 -4.56 10.43 18.98
CA LEU A 19 -5.21 11.76 18.97
C LEU A 19 -5.02 12.46 17.61
N GLU A 20 -3.91 12.20 16.94
CA GLU A 20 -3.51 12.81 15.67
C GLU A 20 -4.10 12.12 14.42
N SER A 21 -4.59 10.89 14.55
CA SER A 21 -5.23 10.16 13.44
C SER A 21 -6.25 9.14 13.92
N ARG A 22 -7.45 9.21 13.34
CA ARG A 22 -8.52 8.22 13.55
C ARG A 22 -8.30 6.93 12.74
N GLU A 23 -7.39 6.94 11.77
CA GLU A 23 -7.09 5.78 10.94
C GLU A 23 -6.06 4.87 11.60
N ARG A 24 -6.28 3.55 11.50
CA ARG A 24 -5.29 2.57 11.96
C ARG A 24 -4.31 2.28 10.83
N GLN A 25 -3.02 2.31 11.14
CA GLN A 25 -1.99 1.91 10.19
C GLN A 25 -2.19 0.46 9.74
N ILE A 26 -2.13 0.20 8.43
CA ILE A 26 -2.09 -1.17 7.90
C ILE A 26 -0.68 -1.72 8.15
N LEU A 27 -0.59 -2.83 8.89
CA LEU A 27 0.66 -3.51 9.20
C LEU A 27 1.00 -4.60 8.20
N ASP A 28 -0.01 -5.34 7.73
CA ASP A 28 0.17 -6.40 6.74
C ASP A 28 -1.07 -6.44 5.85
N GLU A 29 -0.89 -6.85 4.60
CA GLU A 29 -1.99 -7.08 3.69
C GLU A 29 -1.76 -8.37 2.90
N THR A 30 -2.82 -9.17 2.80
CA THR A 30 -2.86 -10.38 1.99
C THR A 30 -4.04 -10.29 1.03
N ILE A 31 -3.78 -10.57 -0.24
CA ILE A 31 -4.78 -10.69 -1.30
C ILE A 31 -4.74 -12.11 -1.85
N THR A 32 -5.87 -12.80 -1.81
CA THR A 32 -6.01 -14.19 -2.23
C THR A 32 -7.09 -14.31 -3.28
N PHE A 33 -6.83 -15.03 -4.37
CA PHE A 33 -7.80 -15.32 -5.42
C PHE A 33 -7.40 -16.58 -6.17
N SER A 34 -8.31 -17.10 -6.99
CA SER A 34 -8.02 -18.23 -7.88
C SER A 34 -8.12 -17.81 -9.33
N ILE A 35 -7.19 -18.29 -10.15
CA ILE A 35 -7.24 -18.09 -11.59
C ILE A 35 -8.45 -18.88 -12.15
N PRO A 36 -9.41 -18.26 -12.86
CA PRO A 36 -10.64 -18.92 -13.26
C PRO A 36 -10.48 -20.18 -14.12
N GLU A 37 -9.42 -20.26 -14.94
CA GLU A 37 -9.20 -21.37 -15.87
C GLU A 37 -8.49 -22.56 -15.24
N THR A 38 -7.52 -22.29 -14.37
CA THR A 38 -6.67 -23.32 -13.77
C THR A 38 -7.08 -23.67 -12.35
N HIS A 39 -7.96 -22.88 -11.75
CA HIS A 39 -8.29 -22.90 -10.31
C HIS A 39 -7.06 -22.76 -9.41
N GLN A 40 -5.92 -22.34 -9.96
CA GLN A 40 -4.71 -22.13 -9.20
C GLN A 40 -4.93 -20.99 -8.22
N LYS A 41 -4.73 -21.28 -6.93
CA LYS A 41 -4.75 -20.28 -5.87
C LYS A 41 -3.50 -19.41 -5.94
N ILE A 42 -3.69 -18.11 -5.97
CA ILE A 42 -2.66 -17.07 -5.98
C ILE A 42 -2.78 -16.27 -4.68
N ILE A 43 -1.62 -15.98 -4.08
CA ILE A 43 -1.51 -15.19 -2.88
C ILE A 43 -0.51 -14.07 -3.16
N TRP A 44 -0.95 -12.84 -2.94
CA TRP A 44 -0.09 -11.67 -2.81
C TRP A 44 -0.06 -11.29 -1.33
N ALA A 45 1.13 -11.04 -0.78
CA ALA A 45 1.29 -10.66 0.61
C ALA A 45 2.34 -9.57 0.73
N MET A 46 2.06 -8.57 1.56
CA MET A 46 3.02 -7.53 1.91
C MET A 46 3.00 -7.26 3.41
N SER A 47 4.18 -6.99 3.96
CA SER A 47 4.33 -6.48 5.32
C SER A 47 4.79 -5.04 5.27
N PHE A 48 4.12 -4.21 6.08
CA PHE A 48 4.37 -2.79 6.28
C PHE A 48 5.05 -2.55 7.65
N ARG A 49 5.60 -3.60 8.27
CA ARG A 49 6.24 -3.51 9.58
C ARG A 49 7.70 -3.10 9.46
N ASP A 50 8.19 -2.44 10.51
CA ASP A 50 9.58 -1.98 10.65
C ASP A 50 10.52 -3.03 11.26
N ASP A 51 10.00 -4.17 11.73
CA ASP A 51 10.78 -5.26 12.37
C ASP A 51 11.59 -6.09 11.37
N VAL A 52 11.24 -5.99 10.09
CA VAL A 52 12.12 -6.26 8.94
C VAL A 52 12.58 -4.89 8.45
N PRO A 53 13.86 -4.69 8.04
CA PRO A 53 14.28 -3.39 7.53
C PRO A 53 13.36 -2.98 6.37
N GLU A 54 12.55 -1.95 6.65
CA GLU A 54 11.86 -1.05 5.75
C GLU A 54 10.42 -1.41 5.26
N PRO A 55 9.36 -0.65 5.66
CA PRO A 55 8.03 -0.75 5.06
C PRO A 55 8.05 -0.39 3.57
N ASN A 56 7.80 -1.39 2.73
CA ASN A 56 7.69 -1.31 1.26
C ASN A 56 6.23 -1.17 0.81
N GLY A 57 5.39 -0.60 1.68
CA GLY A 57 3.96 -0.59 1.53
C GLY A 57 3.50 -0.09 0.17
N ILE A 58 2.55 -0.79 -0.42
CA ILE A 58 1.89 -0.40 -1.67
C ILE A 58 0.38 -0.41 -1.41
N ASN A 59 -0.27 0.71 -1.71
CA ASN A 59 -1.72 0.75 -1.82
C ASN A 59 -2.12 0.15 -3.15
N VAL A 60 -2.69 -1.06 -3.10
CA VAL A 60 -3.20 -1.74 -4.29
C VAL A 60 -4.40 -0.98 -4.83
N VAL A 61 -4.40 -0.71 -6.13
CA VAL A 61 -5.51 -0.07 -6.85
C VAL A 61 -6.12 -0.99 -7.89
N VAL A 62 -5.35 -1.93 -8.43
CA VAL A 62 -5.84 -2.83 -9.46
C VAL A 62 -5.28 -4.24 -9.32
N LEU A 63 -6.14 -5.22 -9.59
CA LEU A 63 -5.80 -6.63 -9.74
C LEU A 63 -6.59 -7.19 -10.92
N ASP A 64 -5.92 -7.80 -11.90
CA ASP A 64 -6.61 -8.44 -13.01
C ASP A 64 -5.81 -9.62 -13.57
N ILE A 65 -6.45 -10.44 -14.40
CA ILE A 65 -5.85 -11.60 -15.06
C ILE A 65 -5.95 -11.42 -16.57
N VAL A 66 -4.79 -11.32 -17.22
CA VAL A 66 -4.69 -11.22 -18.69
C VAL A 66 -3.98 -12.45 -19.21
N ASN A 67 -4.63 -13.18 -20.14
CA ASN A 67 -4.09 -14.41 -20.74
C ASN A 67 -3.60 -15.41 -19.67
N ASN A 68 -4.43 -15.65 -18.66
CA ASN A 68 -4.13 -16.55 -17.54
C ASN A 68 -2.95 -16.11 -16.64
N VAL A 69 -2.49 -14.86 -16.78
CA VAL A 69 -1.43 -14.29 -15.97
C VAL A 69 -2.01 -13.21 -15.05
N PRO A 70 -1.88 -13.35 -13.72
CA PRO A 70 -2.24 -12.30 -12.79
C PRO A 70 -1.30 -11.09 -12.81
N TYR A 71 -1.88 -9.91 -12.71
CA TYR A 71 -1.20 -8.63 -12.59
C TYR A 71 -1.78 -7.85 -11.42
N ILE A 72 -0.92 -7.22 -10.63
CA ILE A 72 -1.32 -6.33 -9.55
C ILE A 72 -0.58 -5.01 -9.66
N GLY A 73 -1.28 -3.92 -9.43
CA GLY A 73 -0.75 -2.57 -9.55
C GLY A 73 -1.23 -1.70 -8.40
N GLY A 74 -0.36 -0.79 -7.98
CA GLY A 74 -0.63 0.10 -6.88
C GLY A 74 0.34 1.27 -6.85
N TYR A 75 0.23 2.09 -5.82
CA TYR A 75 1.14 3.19 -5.56
C TYR A 75 1.77 3.05 -4.16
N PRO A 76 3.00 3.50 -3.96
CA PRO A 76 3.65 3.50 -2.65
C PRO A 76 2.80 4.12 -1.54
N ALA A 77 2.75 3.47 -0.37
CA ALA A 77 2.02 3.95 0.80
C ALA A 77 2.75 5.12 1.48
N GLY A 78 2.64 6.31 0.87
CA GLY A 78 3.23 7.55 1.36
C GLY A 78 4.70 7.76 0.93
N CYS A 79 5.25 8.91 1.32
CA CYS A 79 6.55 9.38 0.84
C CYS A 79 7.73 8.49 1.26
N ILE A 80 7.64 7.83 2.42
CA ILE A 80 8.69 6.91 2.89
C ILE A 80 8.78 5.71 1.95
N ALA A 81 7.65 5.07 1.63
CA ALA A 81 7.60 3.97 0.69
C ALA A 81 8.02 4.43 -0.72
N TYR A 82 7.57 5.61 -1.16
CA TYR A 82 7.95 6.17 -2.47
C TYR A 82 9.47 6.33 -2.64
N ASN A 83 10.17 6.84 -1.62
CA ASN A 83 11.63 6.95 -1.62
C ASN A 83 12.31 5.58 -1.71
N LYS A 84 11.80 4.57 -0.99
CA LYS A 84 12.36 3.20 -1.00
C LYS A 84 12.20 2.51 -2.35
N TRP A 85 11.04 2.71 -2.97
CA TRP A 85 10.75 2.25 -4.33
C TRP A 85 11.51 3.02 -5.42
N LYS A 86 12.43 3.91 -5.04
CA LYS A 86 13.30 4.72 -5.91
C LYS A 86 12.53 5.75 -6.74
N ARG A 87 11.43 6.26 -6.17
CA ARG A 87 10.66 7.39 -6.73
C ARG A 87 10.27 7.16 -8.21
N PRO A 88 9.57 6.07 -8.53
CA PRO A 88 9.19 5.78 -9.92
C PRO A 88 8.33 6.91 -10.50
N ASN A 89 8.46 7.15 -11.80
CA ASN A 89 7.63 8.09 -12.53
C ASN A 89 7.15 7.44 -13.84
N PRO A 90 5.85 7.14 -14.00
CA PRO A 90 4.76 7.44 -13.07
C PRO A 90 4.83 6.62 -11.76
N PRO A 91 4.14 7.04 -10.68
CA PRO A 91 4.43 6.58 -9.32
C PRO A 91 4.04 5.13 -9.02
N GLN A 92 3.49 4.39 -9.98
CA GLN A 92 3.01 3.04 -9.74
C GLN A 92 4.13 2.02 -9.55
N ILE A 93 3.85 1.04 -8.68
CA ILE A 93 4.59 -0.22 -8.61
C ILE A 93 3.70 -1.31 -9.21
N LEU A 94 4.27 -2.05 -10.15
CA LEU A 94 3.54 -3.00 -10.99
C LEU A 94 4.18 -4.37 -10.85
N PHE A 95 3.34 -5.39 -10.72
CA PHE A 95 3.79 -6.78 -10.63
C PHE A 95 3.01 -7.68 -11.57
N LYS A 96 3.68 -8.74 -11.97
CA LYS A 96 3.16 -9.86 -12.74
C LYS A 96 3.46 -11.14 -11.98
N TYR A 97 2.51 -12.06 -11.94
CA TYR A 97 2.75 -13.39 -11.37
C TYR A 97 3.24 -14.34 -12.46
N GLU A 98 4.46 -14.84 -12.34
CA GLU A 98 5.05 -15.78 -13.29
C GLU A 98 5.98 -16.76 -12.59
N SER A 99 6.02 -18.01 -13.07
CA SER A 99 6.87 -19.07 -12.52
C SER A 99 6.70 -19.25 -11.00
N GLY A 100 5.46 -19.14 -10.50
CA GLY A 100 5.13 -19.35 -9.09
C GLY A 100 5.37 -18.16 -8.17
N GLN A 101 5.80 -17.01 -8.69
CA GLN A 101 6.22 -15.86 -7.89
C GLN A 101 5.76 -14.54 -8.50
N TRP A 102 5.58 -13.53 -7.65
CA TRP A 102 5.34 -12.16 -8.09
C TRP A 102 6.65 -11.48 -8.44
N LYS A 103 6.72 -10.91 -9.63
CA LYS A 103 7.88 -10.15 -10.12
C LYS A 103 7.46 -8.74 -10.45
N ARG A 104 8.30 -7.78 -10.07
CA ARG A 104 8.12 -6.38 -10.48
C ARG A 104 8.31 -6.28 -11.98
N VAL A 105 7.44 -5.53 -12.65
CA VAL A 105 7.48 -5.30 -14.09
C VAL A 105 7.49 -3.81 -14.41
N THR A 106 7.94 -3.48 -15.62
CA THR A 106 7.85 -2.12 -16.16
C THR A 106 6.44 -1.80 -16.64
N LEU A 107 6.18 -0.52 -16.88
CA LEU A 107 4.92 -0.07 -17.46
C LEU A 107 4.63 -0.67 -18.84
N ALA A 108 5.69 -0.91 -19.64
CA ALA A 108 5.59 -1.50 -20.98
C ALA A 108 5.15 -2.97 -20.95
N GLU A 109 5.51 -3.69 -19.89
CA GLU A 109 5.12 -5.09 -19.67
C GLU A 109 3.73 -5.21 -19.02
N PHE A 110 3.20 -4.12 -18.46
CA PHE A 110 1.92 -4.11 -17.78
C PHE A 110 0.75 -3.90 -18.77
N PRO A 111 -0.22 -4.82 -18.86
CA PRO A 111 -1.23 -4.82 -19.92
C PRO A 111 -1.98 -3.49 -20.04
N PRO A 112 -2.09 -2.89 -21.23
CA PRO A 112 -2.72 -1.58 -21.43
C PRO A 112 -4.22 -1.57 -21.09
N GLN A 113 -4.90 -2.71 -21.21
CA GLN A 113 -6.31 -2.85 -20.85
C GLN A 113 -6.57 -2.69 -19.34
N ILE A 114 -5.56 -2.98 -18.50
CA ILE A 114 -5.64 -2.75 -17.05
C ILE A 114 -5.34 -1.26 -16.81
N SER A 115 -6.40 -0.48 -16.60
CA SER A 115 -6.30 0.99 -16.60
C SER A 115 -6.97 1.66 -15.42
N ARG A 116 -8.03 1.07 -14.84
CA ARG A 116 -8.83 1.67 -13.78
C ARG A 116 -8.75 0.85 -12.50
N ALA A 117 -8.90 1.53 -11.37
CA ALA A 117 -8.99 0.89 -10.08
C ALA A 117 -10.22 -0.05 -10.03
N ASN A 118 -10.03 -1.23 -9.47
CA ASN A 118 -11.08 -2.25 -9.32
C ASN A 118 -11.08 -2.90 -7.93
N VAL A 119 -10.37 -2.29 -6.98
CA VAL A 119 -10.44 -2.57 -5.56
C VAL A 119 -10.71 -1.26 -4.81
N ILE A 120 -11.22 -1.35 -3.58
CA ILE A 120 -11.35 -0.16 -2.72
C ILE A 120 -9.95 0.33 -2.37
N VAL A 121 -9.63 1.55 -2.77
CA VAL A 121 -8.30 2.13 -2.57
C VAL A 121 -8.09 2.41 -1.09
N GLY A 122 -6.94 2.00 -0.54
CA GLY A 122 -6.66 2.09 0.89
C GLY A 122 -7.24 0.95 1.74
N GLY A 123 -8.31 0.29 1.30
CA GLY A 123 -8.97 -0.79 2.04
C GLY A 123 -10.45 -0.52 2.26
N PRO A 124 -11.22 -1.46 2.84
CA PRO A 124 -12.63 -1.23 3.15
C PRO A 124 -12.79 -0.08 4.16
N PRO A 125 -13.96 0.58 4.20
CA PRO A 125 -14.23 1.67 5.13
C PRO A 125 -14.07 1.24 6.59
N ALA A 126 -13.73 2.18 7.47
CA ALA A 126 -13.49 1.88 8.89
C ALA A 126 -14.75 1.44 9.65
N GLU A 127 -15.92 1.88 9.18
CA GLU A 127 -17.25 1.56 9.72
C GLU A 127 -18.09 0.95 8.59
N GLY A 128 -19.05 0.08 8.94
CA GLY A 128 -19.93 -0.52 7.93
C GLY A 128 -19.23 -1.51 6.99
N ILE A 129 -18.17 -2.19 7.46
CA ILE A 129 -17.48 -3.20 6.65
C ILE A 129 -18.45 -4.31 6.26
N GLU A 130 -18.74 -4.40 4.96
CA GLU A 130 -19.47 -5.51 4.37
C GLU A 130 -18.55 -6.72 4.16
N PRO A 131 -19.09 -7.97 4.24
CA PRO A 131 -18.31 -9.18 3.96
C PRO A 131 -17.95 -9.32 2.48
N PHE A 132 -18.62 -8.59 1.58
CA PHE A 132 -18.42 -8.67 0.14
C PHE A 132 -18.82 -7.36 -0.54
N TYR A 133 -18.03 -6.95 -1.53
CA TYR A 133 -18.29 -5.76 -2.35
C TYR A 133 -18.39 -6.14 -3.84
N THR A 134 -19.43 -5.66 -4.52
CA THR A 134 -19.53 -5.72 -5.98
C THR A 134 -18.65 -4.65 -6.63
N VAL A 135 -18.47 -4.73 -7.96
CA VAL A 135 -17.71 -3.72 -8.71
C VAL A 135 -18.36 -2.34 -8.57
N GLU A 136 -19.68 -2.28 -8.56
CA GLU A 136 -20.45 -1.05 -8.39
C GLU A 136 -20.20 -0.44 -7.01
N GLN A 137 -20.20 -1.25 -5.95
CA GLN A 137 -19.89 -0.79 -4.60
C GLN A 137 -18.44 -0.34 -4.47
N VAL A 138 -17.48 -1.04 -5.08
CA VAL A 138 -16.07 -0.60 -5.11
C VAL A 138 -15.93 0.77 -5.77
N ASN A 139 -16.66 1.01 -6.87
CA ASN A 139 -16.65 2.30 -7.54
C ASN A 139 -17.25 3.41 -6.67
N GLU A 140 -18.32 3.09 -5.92
CA GLU A 140 -18.95 4.00 -4.97
C GLU A 140 -17.99 4.35 -3.83
N GLU A 141 -17.32 3.37 -3.21
CA GLU A 141 -16.33 3.63 -2.15
C GLU A 141 -15.15 4.49 -2.64
N ASN A 142 -14.80 4.37 -3.93
CA ASN A 142 -13.74 5.16 -4.55
C ASN A 142 -14.23 6.52 -5.10
N HIS A 143 -15.52 6.87 -4.98
CA HIS A 143 -16.11 8.01 -5.72
C HIS A 143 -15.39 9.34 -5.41
N ASP A 144 -15.06 9.60 -4.14
CA ASP A 144 -14.46 10.84 -3.66
C ASP A 144 -12.97 11.01 -3.99
N ILE A 145 -12.31 9.99 -4.54
CA ILE A 145 -10.90 10.07 -4.88
C ILE A 145 -10.72 10.92 -6.14
N ASN A 146 -10.38 12.20 -5.98
CA ASN A 146 -10.19 13.13 -7.11
C ASN A 146 -8.79 13.07 -7.74
N THR A 147 -7.88 12.30 -7.14
CA THR A 147 -6.47 12.16 -7.52
C THR A 147 -6.31 11.03 -8.56
N PRO A 148 -6.03 11.32 -9.85
CA PRO A 148 -5.98 10.32 -10.92
C PRO A 148 -5.00 9.16 -10.67
N GLU A 149 -3.90 9.45 -9.97
CA GLU A 149 -2.85 8.52 -9.56
C GLU A 149 -3.41 7.34 -8.74
N TYR A 150 -4.54 7.55 -8.05
CA TYR A 150 -5.17 6.58 -7.17
C TYR A 150 -6.31 5.83 -7.84
N LYS A 151 -6.89 6.38 -8.92
CA LYS A 151 -7.98 5.76 -9.67
C LYS A 151 -7.53 5.04 -10.94
N THR A 152 -6.32 5.31 -11.43
CA THR A 152 -5.87 4.81 -12.73
C THR A 152 -4.39 4.44 -12.76
N ILE A 153 -4.06 3.52 -13.67
CA ILE A 153 -2.66 3.26 -14.05
C ILE A 153 -2.24 4.31 -15.07
N LEU A 154 -1.48 5.30 -14.61
CA LEU A 154 -0.94 6.34 -15.46
C LEU A 154 0.06 5.73 -16.44
N ARG A 155 -0.06 6.14 -17.70
CA ARG A 155 0.83 5.69 -18.78
C ARG A 155 1.88 6.73 -19.17
N GLU A 156 1.73 7.93 -18.65
CA GLU A 156 2.63 9.06 -18.90
C GLU A 156 3.27 9.51 -17.60
N ALA A 157 4.49 10.03 -17.70
CA ALA A 157 5.20 10.58 -16.56
C ALA A 157 4.47 11.83 -16.01
N MET A 158 4.40 11.92 -14.68
CA MET A 158 3.91 13.09 -13.99
C MET A 158 4.95 14.23 -14.09
N LYS A 159 4.45 15.45 -14.29
CA LYS A 159 5.29 16.68 -14.34
C LYS A 159 5.82 17.09 -12.97
N THR A 160 5.04 16.82 -11.92
CA THR A 160 5.36 17.20 -10.54
C THR A 160 5.77 15.96 -9.76
N GLU A 161 6.84 16.06 -8.97
CA GLU A 161 7.20 15.00 -8.03
C GLU A 161 6.08 14.83 -6.99
N TRP A 162 5.65 13.59 -6.79
CA TRP A 162 4.51 13.27 -5.93
C TRP A 162 4.79 13.52 -4.43
N CYS A 163 6.06 13.49 -4.02
CA CYS A 163 6.49 13.89 -2.69
C CYS A 163 7.70 14.82 -2.79
N PRO A 164 7.70 15.97 -2.07
CA PRO A 164 8.88 16.84 -2.04
C PRO A 164 10.09 16.07 -1.50
N GLN A 165 11.27 16.32 -2.06
CA GLN A 165 12.51 15.88 -1.44
C GLN A 165 12.72 16.75 -0.20
N TYR A 166 12.33 16.22 0.97
CA TYR A 166 12.79 16.83 2.20
C TYR A 166 14.30 16.62 2.26
N PRO A 167 15.13 17.68 2.37
CA PRO A 167 16.49 17.49 2.83
C PRO A 167 16.39 16.73 4.15
N SER A 168 17.30 15.78 4.42
CA SER A 168 17.37 15.09 5.71
C SER A 168 17.10 16.12 6.79
N GLY A 169 15.97 15.99 7.50
CA GLY A 169 15.54 16.99 8.48
C GLY A 169 16.68 17.27 9.46
N PRO A 170 16.66 18.42 10.17
CA PRO A 170 17.66 18.65 11.20
C PRO A 170 17.75 17.39 12.06
N LYS A 171 18.96 16.81 12.16
CA LYS A 171 19.21 15.71 13.10
C LYS A 171 18.58 16.14 14.42
N ALA A 172 17.80 15.26 15.04
CA ALA A 172 17.17 15.54 16.33
C ALA A 172 18.17 16.31 17.21
N PRO A 173 17.77 17.42 17.85
CA PRO A 173 18.64 18.11 18.78
C PRO A 173 19.23 17.07 19.72
N LEU A 174 20.54 17.20 19.99
CA LEU A 174 21.38 16.28 20.77
C LEU A 174 20.57 15.45 21.78
N PRO A 175 20.78 14.11 21.87
CA PRO A 175 20.03 13.25 22.77
C PRO A 175 19.95 13.89 24.16
N ILE A 176 18.74 14.09 24.65
CA ILE A 176 18.50 14.63 26.00
C ILE A 176 19.21 13.69 26.96
N THR A 177 20.34 14.13 27.50
CA THR A 177 21.05 13.39 28.54
C THR A 177 20.09 13.25 29.72
N PRO A 178 19.86 12.03 30.25
CA PRO A 178 19.05 11.88 31.44
C PRO A 178 19.60 12.78 32.54
N ILE A 179 18.75 13.66 33.10
CA ILE A 179 19.12 14.44 34.28
C ILE A 179 19.24 13.42 35.41
N SER A 180 20.47 13.16 35.87
CA SER A 180 20.69 12.36 37.06
C SER A 180 19.91 12.98 38.23
N PRO A 181 19.15 12.19 39.00
CA PRO A 181 18.45 12.72 40.16
C PRO A 181 19.45 13.36 41.14
N PRO A 182 19.09 14.46 41.82
CA PRO A 182 19.99 15.12 42.74
C PRO A 182 20.43 14.15 43.84
N ASN A 183 21.74 14.05 44.05
CA ASN A 183 22.34 13.32 45.16
C ASN A 183 21.81 13.90 46.48
N ASN A 184 20.96 13.16 47.17
CA ASN A 184 20.64 13.44 48.58
C ASN A 184 21.83 13.03 49.44
N THR A 185 22.80 13.94 49.57
CA THR A 185 23.87 13.86 50.56
C THR A 185 23.53 14.68 51.80
N GLY A 186 23.26 13.98 52.90
CA GLY A 186 23.28 14.48 54.29
C GLY A 186 22.02 15.23 54.70
N VAL A 187 21.42 15.00 55.87
CA VAL A 187 22.06 15.18 57.18
C VAL A 187 21.56 14.13 58.18
N LYS A 188 22.51 13.45 58.82
CA LYS A 188 22.34 12.83 60.14
C LYS A 188 22.25 13.95 61.19
N LYS A 189 21.25 13.88 62.07
CA LYS A 189 21.38 14.14 63.51
C LYS A 189 20.27 13.42 64.25
#